data_AF-A0AAW2CVA3-F1
#
_entry.id   AF-A0AAW2CVA3-F1
#
_cell.length_a   1.000
_cell.length_b   1.000
_cell.length_c   1.000
_cell.angle_alpha   90.00
_cell.angle_beta   90.00
_cell.angle_gamma   90.00
#
_symmetry.space_group_name_H-M   'P 1'
#
loop_
_entity.id
_entity.type
_entity.pdbx_description
1 polymer ?
#
loop_
_entity_poly.entity_id
_entity_poly.type
_entity_poly.pdbx_seq_one_letter_code
_entity_poly.pdbx_strand_id
1 'polypeptide(L)'
;MQLIGPKESGFLFESKLQETLDSGFFIALGGFGLGLKFRKGEQFIDLPYVVKGKDVSFSGILSYTEAIAVEKLKNNECTPADLCYSLQETVYAMLVEITEWAMAHYDTKDVLIVGGVGCNERLQEMMKTMCSECGGRLFATDDRYCIDNGAMIAYAGLLAYAHGTVTPMEESTFTQQFRTDEVHAIWREKKEPSNLNGLIQESS
;
A
#
# COMPACT_ATOMS: atom_id res chain seq x y z
N MET A 1 18.24 11.28 7.16
CA MET A 1 17.39 10.27 7.83
C MET A 1 16.18 10.07 6.94
N GLN A 2 16.28 9.09 6.05
CA GLN A 2 15.45 9.00 4.84
C GLN A 2 14.32 8.00 5.07
N LEU A 3 13.19 8.33 4.45
CA LEU A 3 11.87 7.70 4.49
C LEU A 3 11.94 6.16 4.48
N ILE A 4 11.36 5.54 5.50
CA ILE A 4 11.15 4.09 5.57
C ILE A 4 9.76 3.83 5.00
N GLY A 5 9.71 3.61 3.68
CA GLY A 5 8.71 2.76 3.03
C GLY A 5 9.25 1.32 2.96
N PRO A 6 8.40 0.27 3.08
CA PRO A 6 8.87 -1.10 3.32
C PRO A 6 9.19 -1.92 2.03
N LYS A 7 10.46 -2.25 1.67
CA LYS A 7 10.74 -3.30 0.63
C LYS A 7 11.04 -4.57 1.38
N GLU A 8 10.22 -5.57 1.16
CA GLU A 8 10.64 -6.61 0.20
C GLU A 8 9.48 -7.47 -0.31
N SER A 9 8.24 -7.10 0.02
CA SER A 9 7.06 -7.40 -0.82
C SER A 9 6.31 -6.13 -1.28
N GLY A 10 6.47 -5.01 -0.56
CA GLY A 10 5.77 -3.73 -0.84
C GLY A 10 6.53 -2.70 -1.66
N PHE A 11 7.83 -2.47 -1.44
CA PHE A 11 8.53 -1.34 -2.08
C PHE A 11 9.32 -1.82 -3.35
N LEU A 12 9.53 -3.13 -3.64
CA LEU A 12 9.93 -3.57 -5.01
C LEU A 12 8.88 -3.15 -6.05
N PHE A 13 7.64 -3.02 -5.56
CA PHE A 13 6.54 -2.41 -6.25
C PHE A 13 6.81 -0.93 -6.58
N GLU A 14 7.15 -0.12 -5.58
CA GLU A 14 7.28 1.33 -5.72
C GLU A 14 8.48 1.83 -6.54
N SER A 15 9.72 1.31 -6.42
CA SER A 15 10.85 1.93 -7.19
C SER A 15 10.98 1.49 -8.63
N LYS A 16 10.58 0.26 -8.98
CA LYS A 16 10.63 -0.17 -10.38
C LYS A 16 9.48 0.42 -11.18
N LEU A 17 8.40 0.75 -10.47
CA LEU A 17 7.41 1.72 -10.91
C LEU A 17 8.06 3.11 -11.02
N GLN A 18 8.61 3.70 -9.95
CA GLN A 18 9.11 5.10 -9.94
C GLN A 18 10.09 5.45 -11.09
N GLU A 19 10.98 4.55 -11.50
CA GLU A 19 11.90 4.78 -12.63
C GLU A 19 11.28 4.57 -14.02
N THR A 20 10.17 3.83 -14.12
CA THR A 20 9.38 3.68 -15.35
C THR A 20 8.24 4.72 -15.40
N LEU A 21 8.11 5.54 -14.35
CA LEU A 21 6.98 6.40 -14.03
C LEU A 21 7.19 7.89 -14.32
N ASP A 22 8.14 8.26 -15.17
CA ASP A 22 8.19 9.63 -15.66
C ASP A 22 7.03 9.86 -16.65
N SER A 23 5.96 10.43 -16.09
CA SER A 23 4.93 11.31 -16.68
C SER A 23 3.50 10.81 -16.96
N GLY A 24 3.17 9.51 -16.84
CA GLY A 24 1.80 9.03 -17.20
C GLY A 24 1.04 8.17 -16.17
N PHE A 25 1.73 7.29 -15.44
CA PHE A 25 1.08 6.14 -14.79
C PHE A 25 0.79 6.32 -13.29
N PHE A 26 1.52 7.19 -12.58
CA PHE A 26 1.14 7.59 -11.21
C PHE A 26 -0.24 8.28 -11.20
N ILE A 27 -0.57 8.94 -12.30
CA ILE A 27 -1.86 9.60 -12.54
C ILE A 27 -2.99 8.57 -12.73
N ALA A 28 -2.69 7.42 -13.35
CA ALA A 28 -3.68 6.41 -13.73
C ALA A 28 -4.10 5.50 -12.56
N LEU A 29 -3.21 5.18 -11.62
CA LEU A 29 -3.54 4.35 -10.43
C LEU A 29 -3.88 5.17 -9.17
N GLY A 30 -4.11 6.48 -9.31
CA GLY A 30 -4.59 7.31 -8.20
C GLY A 30 -3.52 7.88 -7.28
N GLY A 31 -2.32 8.12 -7.81
CA GLY A 31 -1.37 9.02 -7.19
C GLY A 31 -2.01 10.37 -6.87
N PHE A 32 -1.74 10.87 -5.67
CA PHE A 32 -2.25 12.08 -5.01
C PHE A 32 -3.21 12.94 -5.87
N GLY A 33 -4.52 12.73 -5.67
CA GLY A 33 -5.57 13.65 -6.15
C GLY A 33 -6.08 13.47 -7.59
N LEU A 34 -5.58 12.52 -8.38
CA LEU A 34 -5.98 12.36 -9.80
C LEU A 34 -6.92 11.18 -10.10
N GLY A 35 -7.15 10.27 -9.15
CA GLY A 35 -8.02 9.09 -9.32
C GLY A 35 -9.48 9.42 -9.73
N LEU A 36 -9.94 10.64 -9.47
CA LEU A 36 -11.29 11.11 -9.83
C LEU A 36 -11.51 11.29 -11.33
N LYS A 37 -10.46 11.47 -12.15
CA LYS A 37 -10.61 11.83 -13.57
C LYS A 37 -10.98 10.65 -14.48
N PHE A 38 -10.76 9.41 -14.06
CA PHE A 38 -10.89 8.23 -14.92
C PHE A 38 -12.10 7.34 -14.62
N ARG A 39 -13.00 7.75 -13.72
CA ARG A 39 -14.32 7.12 -13.48
C ARG A 39 -15.26 7.07 -14.69
N LYS A 40 -14.82 7.57 -15.86
CA LYS A 40 -15.65 7.70 -17.07
C LYS A 40 -15.37 6.63 -18.13
N GLY A 41 -14.50 5.67 -17.88
CA GLY A 41 -14.38 4.50 -18.77
C GLY A 41 -15.67 3.69 -18.74
N GLU A 42 -16.21 3.35 -19.91
CA GLU A 42 -17.43 2.54 -20.05
C GLU A 42 -17.09 1.12 -20.55
N GLN A 43 -15.94 0.96 -21.20
CA GLN A 43 -15.50 -0.30 -21.78
C GLN A 43 -14.36 -0.93 -20.97
N PHE A 44 -14.55 -2.20 -20.58
CA PHE A 44 -13.48 -3.01 -20.02
C PHE A 44 -12.66 -3.66 -21.15
N ILE A 45 -11.34 -3.52 -21.07
CA ILE A 45 -10.35 -4.09 -21.98
C ILE A 45 -9.61 -5.17 -21.21
N ASP A 46 -9.56 -6.36 -21.78
CA ASP A 46 -8.87 -7.47 -21.14
C ASP A 46 -7.36 -7.21 -21.04
N LEU A 47 -6.82 -7.32 -19.84
CA LEU A 47 -5.42 -7.06 -19.52
C LEU A 47 -4.81 -8.28 -18.81
N PRO A 48 -3.50 -8.51 -18.93
CA PRO A 48 -2.84 -9.63 -18.28
C PRO A 48 -3.01 -9.59 -16.75
N TYR A 49 -3.67 -10.62 -16.23
CA TYR A 49 -3.84 -10.82 -14.79
C TYR A 49 -2.73 -11.73 -14.25
N VAL A 50 -1.75 -11.16 -13.54
CA VAL A 50 -0.51 -11.88 -13.16
C VAL A 50 -0.33 -11.96 -11.64
N VAL A 51 -1.03 -12.92 -11.03
CA VAL A 51 -0.84 -13.32 -9.63
C VAL A 51 -0.07 -14.63 -9.59
N LYS A 52 0.98 -14.68 -8.77
CA LYS A 52 1.83 -15.86 -8.54
C LYS A 52 1.88 -16.17 -7.05
N GLY A 53 0.90 -16.95 -6.59
CA GLY A 53 0.77 -17.26 -5.17
C GLY A 53 0.43 -15.99 -4.38
N LYS A 54 1.41 -15.47 -3.64
CA LYS A 54 1.25 -14.26 -2.81
C LYS A 54 1.80 -13.00 -3.46
N ASP A 55 2.44 -13.16 -4.62
CA ASP A 55 3.15 -12.09 -5.32
C ASP A 55 2.40 -11.66 -6.57
N VAL A 56 2.53 -10.38 -6.88
CA VAL A 56 1.90 -9.71 -8.02
C VAL A 56 2.97 -9.05 -8.88
N SER A 57 2.81 -9.13 -10.21
CA SER A 57 3.75 -8.52 -11.15
C SER A 57 3.06 -7.50 -12.04
N PHE A 58 3.60 -6.28 -12.05
CA PHE A 58 2.94 -5.15 -12.72
C PHE A 58 3.77 -4.53 -13.84
N SER A 59 5.05 -4.88 -13.95
CA SER A 59 5.84 -4.48 -15.12
C SER A 59 5.25 -5.09 -16.40
N GLY A 60 4.80 -6.34 -16.34
CA GLY A 60 4.21 -7.04 -17.48
C GLY A 60 2.89 -6.42 -17.95
N ILE A 61 1.95 -6.19 -17.02
CA ILE A 61 0.66 -5.56 -17.36
C ILE A 61 0.85 -4.14 -17.89
N LEU A 62 1.81 -3.37 -17.36
CA LEU A 62 2.12 -2.03 -17.83
C LEU A 62 2.65 -2.03 -19.27
N SER A 63 3.70 -2.79 -19.54
CA SER A 63 4.27 -2.86 -20.90
C SER A 63 3.25 -3.37 -21.93
N TYR A 64 2.38 -4.30 -21.51
CA TYR A 64 1.28 -4.76 -22.35
C TYR A 64 0.25 -3.66 -22.61
N THR A 65 -0.18 -2.95 -21.56
CA THR A 65 -1.15 -1.86 -21.64
C THR A 65 -0.65 -0.75 -22.58
N GLU A 66 0.63 -0.39 -22.50
CA GLU A 66 1.25 0.59 -23.39
C GLU A 66 1.25 0.12 -24.85
N ALA A 67 1.60 -1.15 -25.10
CA ALA A 67 1.61 -1.70 -26.44
C ALA A 67 0.21 -1.69 -27.08
N ILE A 68 -0.81 -2.13 -26.35
CA ILE A 68 -2.20 -2.11 -26.85
C ILE A 68 -2.75 -0.69 -26.97
N ALA A 69 -2.32 0.24 -26.10
CA ALA A 69 -2.80 1.62 -26.16
C ALA A 69 -2.41 2.27 -27.49
N VAL A 70 -1.19 2.03 -27.97
CA VAL A 70 -0.73 2.58 -29.25
C VAL A 70 -1.59 2.10 -30.42
N GLU A 71 -1.99 0.83 -30.43
CA GLU A 71 -2.80 0.25 -31.49
C GLU A 71 -4.28 0.67 -31.37
N LYS A 72 -4.88 0.45 -30.20
CA LYS A 72 -6.32 0.65 -29.98
C LYS A 72 -6.73 2.12 -29.99
N LEU A 73 -5.87 3.03 -29.48
CA LEU A 73 -6.13 4.47 -29.55
C LEU A 73 -6.03 4.99 -30.99
N LYS A 74 -5.08 4.47 -31.79
CA LYS A 74 -4.97 4.84 -33.22
C LYS A 74 -6.18 4.38 -34.02
N ASN A 75 -6.72 3.21 -33.69
CA ASN A 75 -7.89 2.64 -34.35
C ASN A 75 -9.23 3.18 -33.80
N ASN A 76 -9.21 4.07 -32.79
CA ASN A 76 -10.41 4.52 -32.05
C ASN A 76 -11.26 3.36 -31.49
N GLU A 77 -10.63 2.24 -31.13
CA GLU A 77 -11.29 1.07 -30.53
C GLU A 77 -11.59 1.24 -29.05
N CYS A 78 -10.86 2.14 -28.38
CA CYS A 78 -11.07 2.48 -26.98
C CYS A 78 -10.65 3.91 -26.71
N THR A 79 -11.09 4.47 -25.57
CA THR A 79 -10.60 5.76 -25.08
C THR A 79 -9.45 5.57 -24.08
N PRO A 80 -8.64 6.62 -23.83
CA PRO A 80 -7.67 6.59 -22.72
C PRO A 80 -8.34 6.35 -21.36
N ALA A 81 -9.60 6.75 -21.20
CA ALA A 81 -10.35 6.52 -19.97
C ALA A 81 -10.70 5.04 -19.77
N ASP A 82 -11.06 4.32 -20.83
CA ASP A 82 -11.32 2.88 -20.80
C ASP A 82 -10.08 2.07 -20.43
N LEU A 83 -8.91 2.45 -20.97
CA LEU A 83 -7.63 1.84 -20.62
C LEU A 83 -7.27 2.07 -19.15
N CYS A 84 -7.43 3.29 -18.65
CA CYS A 84 -7.16 3.60 -17.24
C CYS A 84 -8.13 2.86 -16.31
N TYR A 85 -9.42 2.80 -16.67
CA TYR A 85 -10.43 2.04 -15.94
C TYR A 85 -10.07 0.55 -15.89
N SER A 86 -9.78 -0.05 -17.04
CA SER A 86 -9.44 -1.48 -17.13
C SER A 86 -8.17 -1.82 -16.36
N LEU A 87 -7.17 -0.95 -16.41
CA LEU A 87 -5.93 -1.09 -15.65
C LEU A 87 -6.19 -1.01 -14.14
N GLN A 88 -6.96 -0.02 -13.68
CA GLN A 88 -7.34 0.10 -12.26
C GLN A 88 -8.08 -1.14 -11.76
N GLU A 89 -9.12 -1.58 -12.48
CA GLU A 89 -9.92 -2.74 -12.08
C GLU A 89 -9.07 -4.02 -12.04
N THR A 90 -8.22 -4.23 -13.04
CA THR A 90 -7.35 -5.42 -13.10
C THR A 90 -6.34 -5.42 -11.95
N VAL A 91 -5.65 -4.29 -11.73
CA VAL A 91 -4.65 -4.14 -10.67
C VAL A 91 -5.28 -4.26 -9.28
N TYR A 92 -6.41 -3.61 -9.03
CA TYR A 92 -7.08 -3.69 -7.74
C TYR A 92 -7.66 -5.07 -7.48
N ALA A 93 -8.20 -5.74 -8.49
CA ALA A 93 -8.62 -7.13 -8.35
C ALA A 93 -7.43 -8.04 -7.97
N MET A 94 -6.26 -7.85 -8.57
CA MET A 94 -5.04 -8.59 -8.18
C MET A 94 -4.65 -8.35 -6.72
N LEU A 95 -4.75 -7.11 -6.25
CA LEU A 95 -4.46 -6.77 -4.85
C LEU A 95 -5.49 -7.36 -3.88
N VAL A 96 -6.76 -7.37 -4.27
CA VAL A 96 -7.84 -7.98 -3.46
C VAL A 96 -7.62 -9.48 -3.34
N GLU A 97 -7.31 -10.19 -4.44
CA GLU A 97 -7.07 -11.63 -4.44
C GLU A 97 -5.94 -12.03 -3.48
N ILE A 98 -4.78 -11.38 -3.55
CA ILE A 98 -3.67 -11.71 -2.66
C ILE A 98 -3.99 -11.37 -1.19
N THR A 99 -4.83 -10.36 -0.96
CA THR A 99 -5.24 -9.95 0.38
C THR A 99 -6.23 -10.93 0.99
N GLU A 100 -7.22 -11.38 0.21
CA GLU A 100 -8.15 -12.45 0.60
C GLU A 100 -7.39 -13.73 0.94
N TRP A 101 -6.44 -14.12 0.08
CA TRP A 101 -5.56 -15.26 0.34
C TRP A 101 -4.80 -15.10 1.66
N ALA A 102 -4.25 -13.91 1.93
CA ALA A 102 -3.51 -13.63 3.16
C ALA A 102 -4.42 -13.68 4.40
N MET A 103 -5.64 -13.14 4.31
CA MET A 103 -6.63 -13.21 5.38
C MET A 103 -6.94 -14.65 5.76
N ALA A 104 -7.20 -15.50 4.76
CA ALA A 104 -7.46 -16.92 4.97
C ALA A 104 -6.24 -17.66 5.55
N HIS A 105 -5.02 -17.31 5.12
CA HIS A 105 -3.81 -17.97 5.57
C HIS A 105 -3.41 -17.63 7.02
N TYR A 106 -3.65 -16.39 7.45
CA TYR A 106 -3.27 -15.91 8.78
C TYR A 106 -4.43 -15.91 9.79
N ASP A 107 -5.59 -16.46 9.42
CA ASP A 107 -6.81 -16.49 10.24
C ASP A 107 -7.17 -15.10 10.80
N THR A 108 -7.06 -14.07 9.96
CA THR A 108 -7.45 -12.70 10.29
C THR A 108 -8.71 -12.32 9.55
N LYS A 109 -9.57 -11.55 10.23
CA LYS A 109 -10.82 -11.03 9.67
C LYS A 109 -10.73 -9.56 9.34
N ASP A 110 -9.74 -8.86 9.85
CA ASP A 110 -9.64 -7.41 9.70
C ASP A 110 -8.46 -7.08 8.77
N VAL A 111 -8.70 -6.16 7.82
CA VAL A 111 -7.70 -5.63 6.89
C VAL A 111 -7.51 -4.15 7.18
N LEU A 112 -6.26 -3.72 7.28
CA LEU A 112 -5.89 -2.32 7.36
C LEU A 112 -5.21 -1.92 6.05
N ILE A 113 -5.75 -0.94 5.35
CA ILE A 113 -5.15 -0.36 4.14
C ILE A 113 -4.43 0.95 4.48
N VAL A 114 -3.17 1.04 4.07
CA VAL A 114 -2.29 2.20 4.30
C VAL A 114 -1.55 2.57 3.02
N GLY A 115 -0.85 3.70 3.01
CA GLY A 115 -0.10 4.19 1.86
C GLY A 115 -0.94 5.03 0.90
N GLY A 116 -0.28 5.77 0.02
CA GLY A 116 -0.93 6.73 -0.88
C GLY A 116 -1.95 6.08 -1.84
N VAL A 117 -1.69 4.86 -2.31
CA VAL A 117 -2.63 4.09 -3.14
C VAL A 117 -3.84 3.61 -2.32
N GLY A 118 -3.66 3.42 -1.01
CA GLY A 118 -4.72 3.05 -0.08
C GLY A 118 -5.80 4.12 0.09
N CYS A 119 -5.51 5.38 -0.24
CA CYS A 119 -6.49 6.46 -0.29
C CYS A 119 -7.44 6.38 -1.50
N ASN A 120 -7.22 5.45 -2.44
CA ASN A 120 -8.09 5.31 -3.61
C ASN A 120 -9.46 4.74 -3.21
N GLU A 121 -10.53 5.50 -3.42
CA GLU A 121 -11.90 5.11 -3.07
C GLU A 121 -12.34 3.80 -3.74
N ARG A 122 -11.91 3.54 -4.99
CA ARG A 122 -12.30 2.33 -5.72
C ARG A 122 -11.62 1.10 -5.13
N LEU A 123 -10.34 1.19 -4.79
CA LEU A 123 -9.63 0.11 -4.10
C LEU A 123 -10.27 -0.16 -2.72
N GLN A 124 -10.59 0.89 -1.96
CA GLN A 124 -11.27 0.75 -0.67
C GLN A 124 -12.65 0.08 -0.82
N GLU A 125 -13.41 0.42 -1.85
CA GLU A 125 -14.72 -0.19 -2.14
C GLU A 125 -14.59 -1.70 -2.42
N MET A 126 -13.66 -2.10 -3.30
CA MET A 126 -13.41 -3.50 -3.64
C MET A 126 -12.93 -4.30 -2.42
N MET A 127 -11.98 -3.75 -1.66
CA MET A 127 -11.47 -4.36 -0.43
C MET A 127 -12.55 -4.48 0.64
N LYS A 128 -13.43 -3.48 0.78
CA LYS A 128 -14.53 -3.50 1.75
C LYS A 128 -15.53 -4.59 1.42
N THR A 129 -15.85 -4.76 0.13
CA THR A 129 -16.73 -5.82 -0.36
C THR A 129 -16.16 -7.19 0.00
N MET A 130 -14.91 -7.46 -0.39
CA MET A 130 -14.21 -8.70 -0.05
C MET A 130 -14.18 -8.95 1.47
N CYS A 131 -13.79 -7.95 2.27
CA CYS A 131 -13.75 -8.09 3.73
C CYS A 131 -15.12 -8.45 4.30
N SER A 132 -16.20 -7.84 3.79
CA SER A 132 -17.55 -8.12 4.26
C SER A 132 -18.01 -9.54 3.95
N GLU A 133 -17.62 -10.09 2.79
CA GLU A 133 -17.90 -11.47 2.38
C GLU A 133 -17.13 -12.47 3.25
N CYS A 134 -15.91 -12.13 3.66
CA CYS A 134 -15.12 -12.91 4.61
C CYS A 134 -15.56 -12.76 6.09
N GLY A 135 -16.63 -12.01 6.38
CA GLY A 135 -17.10 -11.76 7.75
C GLY A 135 -16.17 -10.86 8.57
N GLY A 136 -15.48 -9.97 7.87
CA GLY A 136 -14.40 -9.11 8.33
C GLY A 136 -14.68 -7.61 8.18
N ARG A 137 -13.67 -6.79 8.49
CA ARG A 137 -13.76 -5.33 8.36
C ARG A 137 -12.54 -4.74 7.67
N LEU A 138 -12.81 -3.76 6.81
CA LEU A 138 -11.78 -2.89 6.27
C LEU A 138 -11.62 -1.66 7.16
N PHE A 139 -10.38 -1.38 7.55
CA PHE A 139 -9.96 -0.12 8.16
C PHE A 139 -9.15 0.65 7.12
N ALA A 140 -9.65 1.84 6.76
CA ALA A 140 -8.88 2.82 5.99
C ALA A 140 -8.49 3.95 6.94
N THR A 141 -7.19 4.24 7.02
CA THR A 141 -6.71 5.39 7.80
C THR A 141 -7.04 6.70 7.09
N ASP A 142 -7.25 7.76 7.88
CA ASP A 142 -7.40 9.13 7.36
C ASP A 142 -6.19 9.48 6.47
N ASP A 143 -6.43 10.16 5.36
CA ASP A 143 -5.42 10.54 4.37
C ASP A 143 -4.17 11.17 5.02
N ARG A 144 -4.35 11.92 6.12
CA ARG A 144 -3.26 12.57 6.87
C ARG A 144 -2.27 11.59 7.50
N TYR A 145 -2.69 10.35 7.76
CA TYR A 145 -1.87 9.30 8.36
C TYR A 145 -1.47 8.22 7.35
N CYS A 146 -2.09 8.17 6.17
CA CYS A 146 -1.73 7.24 5.09
C CYS A 146 -0.45 7.65 4.35
N ILE A 147 -0.04 8.91 4.47
CA ILE A 147 1.14 9.47 3.81
C ILE A 147 2.30 9.49 4.80
N ASP A 148 3.53 9.34 4.28
CA ASP A 148 4.75 9.49 5.05
C ASP A 148 4.75 10.79 5.87
N ASN A 149 4.67 10.64 7.19
CA ASN A 149 4.64 11.74 8.12
C ASN A 149 5.61 11.51 9.29
N GLY A 150 6.15 12.59 9.86
CA GLY A 150 7.08 12.47 10.99
C GLY A 150 6.42 11.88 12.26
N ALA A 151 5.09 11.96 12.37
CA ALA A 151 4.37 11.47 13.55
C ALA A 151 4.38 9.94 13.64
N MET A 152 4.30 9.21 12.51
CA MET A 152 4.39 7.74 12.52
C MET A 152 5.76 7.26 13.00
N ILE A 153 6.83 7.97 12.63
CA ILE A 153 8.20 7.68 13.05
C ILE A 153 8.38 8.00 14.53
N ALA A 154 7.90 9.18 14.96
CA ALA A 154 7.96 9.60 16.36
C ALA A 154 7.18 8.63 17.26
N TYR A 155 6.00 8.17 16.82
CA TYR A 155 5.16 7.24 17.58
C TYR A 155 5.79 5.85 17.68
N ALA A 156 6.34 5.31 16.58
CA ALA A 156 7.08 4.04 16.63
C ALA A 156 8.29 4.12 17.55
N GLY A 157 9.06 5.22 17.49
CA GLY A 157 10.19 5.46 18.40
C GLY A 157 9.75 5.59 19.86
N LEU A 158 8.64 6.29 20.12
CA LEU A 158 8.05 6.41 21.45
C LEU A 158 7.63 5.05 21.99
N LEU A 159 6.96 4.21 21.19
CA LEU A 159 6.55 2.86 21.59
C LEU A 159 7.76 1.99 21.95
N ALA A 160 8.81 2.03 21.13
CA ALA A 160 10.05 1.31 21.41
C ALA A 160 10.71 1.81 22.70
N TYR A 161 10.85 3.14 22.84
CA TYR A 161 11.43 3.75 24.03
C TYR A 161 10.66 3.42 25.29
N ALA A 162 9.33 3.51 25.25
CA ALA A 162 8.42 3.20 26.35
C ALA A 162 8.62 1.78 26.91
N HIS A 163 8.96 0.82 26.05
CA HIS A 163 9.16 -0.59 26.39
C HIS A 163 10.64 -0.96 26.60
N GLY A 164 11.53 0.02 26.74
CA GLY A 164 12.93 -0.24 27.12
C GLY A 164 13.94 -0.20 25.99
N THR A 165 13.54 -0.03 24.72
CA THR A 165 14.50 0.07 23.62
C THR A 165 15.16 1.43 23.58
N VAL A 166 16.49 1.44 23.59
CA VAL A 166 17.31 2.62 23.33
C VAL A 166 18.36 2.23 22.29
N THR A 167 18.68 3.16 21.40
CA THR A 167 19.71 2.97 20.38
C THR A 167 20.83 3.98 20.65
N PRO A 168 22.06 3.53 20.98
CA PRO A 168 23.22 4.40 21.07
C PRO A 168 23.44 5.18 19.76
N MET A 169 24.07 6.36 19.85
CA MET A 169 24.27 7.20 18.66
C MET A 169 25.16 6.50 17.62
N GLU A 170 26.17 5.79 18.09
CA GLU A 170 27.09 4.98 17.30
C GLU A 170 26.40 3.81 16.56
N GLU A 171 25.25 3.34 17.06
CA GLU A 171 24.43 2.28 16.46
C GLU A 171 23.28 2.84 15.61
N SER A 172 23.11 4.17 15.58
CA SER A 172 22.05 4.85 14.81
C SER A 172 22.44 4.95 13.33
N THR A 173 22.62 3.79 12.69
CA THR A 173 23.00 3.65 11.28
C THR A 173 21.77 3.68 10.36
N PHE A 174 21.98 3.70 9.04
CA PHE A 174 20.92 3.59 8.06
C PHE A 174 21.11 2.36 7.19
N THR A 175 20.00 1.74 6.78
CA THR A 175 19.99 0.70 5.75
C THR A 175 18.85 0.97 4.78
N GLN A 176 19.10 0.74 3.49
CA GLN A 176 18.09 0.91 2.44
C GLN A 176 17.15 -0.29 2.34
N GLN A 177 17.55 -1.44 2.89
CA GLN A 177 16.83 -2.71 2.81
C GLN A 177 16.45 -3.16 4.22
N PHE A 178 15.78 -2.28 4.97
CA PHE A 178 15.32 -2.63 6.31
C PHE A 178 14.09 -3.53 6.21
N ARG A 179 14.22 -4.78 6.63
CA ARG A 179 13.14 -5.76 6.54
C ARG A 179 12.28 -5.75 7.80
N THR A 180 10.99 -6.05 7.65
CA THR A 180 10.04 -6.05 8.77
C THR A 180 10.24 -7.23 9.73
N ASP A 181 10.84 -8.32 9.28
CA ASP A 181 11.19 -9.50 10.09
C ASP A 181 12.47 -9.30 10.91
N GLU A 182 13.28 -8.28 10.60
CA GLU A 182 14.46 -7.89 11.38
C GLU A 182 14.11 -7.03 12.61
N VAL A 183 12.88 -6.49 12.67
CA VAL A 183 12.43 -5.61 13.75
C VAL A 183 11.63 -6.39 14.79
N HIS A 184 12.14 -6.44 16.01
CA HIS A 184 11.39 -6.97 17.13
C HIS A 184 10.44 -5.90 17.70
N ALA A 185 9.14 -6.02 17.42
CA ALA A 185 8.11 -5.11 17.91
C ALA A 185 7.76 -5.35 19.39
N ILE A 186 8.69 -4.99 20.29
CA ILE A 186 8.61 -5.25 21.74
C ILE A 186 7.33 -4.72 22.41
N TRP A 187 6.73 -3.67 21.86
CA TRP A 187 5.49 -3.07 22.35
C TRP A 187 4.24 -3.92 22.10
N ARG A 188 4.37 -5.05 21.38
CA ARG A 188 3.27 -6.03 21.23
C ARG A 188 3.31 -7.11 22.31
N GLU A 189 4.37 -7.19 23.12
CA GLU A 189 4.41 -8.07 24.29
C GLU A 189 3.50 -7.54 25.40
N LYS A 190 2.92 -8.43 26.22
CA LYS A 190 2.10 -8.07 27.39
C LYS A 190 2.96 -7.60 28.58
N LYS A 191 3.91 -6.70 28.35
CA LYS A 191 4.72 -6.08 29.42
C LYS A 191 4.33 -4.62 29.55
N GLU A 192 4.18 -4.17 30.79
CA GLU A 192 3.93 -2.76 31.08
C GLU A 192 5.10 -1.90 30.62
N PRO A 193 4.84 -0.67 30.12
CA PRO A 193 5.89 0.22 29.65
C PRO A 193 6.81 0.62 30.80
N SER A 194 8.07 0.18 30.75
CA SER A 194 9.05 0.38 31.83
C SER A 194 9.53 1.83 31.95
N ASN A 195 9.62 2.53 30.82
CA ASN A 195 10.28 3.83 30.73
C ASN A 195 9.31 5.03 30.78
N LEU A 196 7.99 4.78 30.82
CA LEU A 196 6.97 5.83 30.90
C LEU A 196 6.47 6.13 32.31
N ASN A 197 6.92 5.37 33.32
CA ASN A 197 6.46 5.47 34.72
C ASN A 197 6.68 6.85 35.39
N GLY A 198 7.37 7.79 34.73
CA GLY A 198 7.57 9.16 35.21
C GLY A 198 7.00 10.28 34.32
N LEU A 199 6.40 9.97 33.16
CA LEU A 199 5.92 10.97 32.20
C LEU A 199 4.39 11.08 32.13
N ILE A 200 3.67 10.08 32.63
CA ILE A 200 2.21 10.10 32.74
C ILE A 200 1.87 10.49 34.19
N GLN A 201 1.97 11.79 34.51
CA GLN A 201 1.16 12.32 35.61
C GLN A 201 -0.26 12.44 35.06
N GLU A 202 -1.19 11.71 35.65
CA GLU A 202 -2.62 11.84 35.34
C GLU A 202 -3.03 13.30 35.49
N SER A 203 -3.35 13.96 34.36
CA SER A 203 -4.06 15.22 34.39
C SER A 203 -5.50 14.93 34.83
N SER A 204 -5.73 15.10 36.13
CA SER A 204 -7.05 15.08 36.76
C SER A 204 -7.94 16.23 36.29
#